data_AF-A0A524ISQ5-F1
#
_entry.id   AF-A0A524ISQ5-F1
#
_cell.length_a   1.000
_cell.length_b   1.000
_cell.length_c   1.000
_cell.angle_alpha   90.00
_cell.angle_beta   90.00
_cell.angle_gamma   90.00
#
_symmetry.space_group_name_H-M   'P 1'
#
loop_
_entity.id
_entity.type
_entity.pdbx_description
1 polymer ?
#
loop_
_entity_poly.entity_id
_entity_poly.type
_entity_poly.pdbx_seq_one_letter_code
_entity_poly.pdbx_strand_id
1 'polypeptide(L)'
;MTTTKPVKKQKSALGDDENILSLYLKEINKIPLLTREEENRYAREAATGDSNAKNMLIKSNLRFVVNVAKKYQNQGLPLSDLISEGNIGIMNAIDRYDVDKGYHFISYAVWWIRQAILKAICEKSRMIRLPLNRANELVQIEKARKELLNQKGDEPDMKEIADIVMMDKDHVNDLLSISRELVSLDTPVYSEKDSSSLGEFIEDKGYKMPLDEIVERSLQDDINQVLTSLSKKEADIIEYRFGLNGKKSMSLKEIGDQYNLTKERIRQIEKKALKRLQHPSRSQYLEAYTA
;
A
#
# COMPACT_ATOMS: atom_id res chain seq x y z
N MET A 1 36.88 -21.63 -30.35
CA MET A 1 36.30 -22.55 -29.34
C MET A 1 36.48 -21.94 -27.97
N THR A 2 35.61 -21.00 -27.60
CA THR A 2 35.65 -20.30 -26.32
C THR A 2 34.61 -20.93 -25.39
N THR A 3 35.10 -21.62 -24.38
CA THR A 3 34.32 -22.35 -23.38
C THR A 3 33.62 -21.37 -22.45
N THR A 4 32.32 -21.20 -22.66
CA THR A 4 31.40 -20.45 -21.80
C THR A 4 31.22 -21.24 -20.49
N LYS A 5 31.84 -20.78 -19.41
CA LYS A 5 31.55 -21.28 -18.06
C LYS A 5 30.13 -20.85 -17.66
N PRO A 6 29.29 -21.75 -17.12
CA PRO A 6 27.94 -21.40 -16.70
C PRO A 6 28.01 -20.54 -15.44
N VAL A 7 27.30 -19.41 -15.47
CA VAL A 7 27.07 -18.53 -14.32
C VAL A 7 26.37 -19.34 -13.23
N LYS A 8 26.98 -19.44 -12.05
CA LYS A 8 26.36 -20.01 -10.85
C LYS A 8 25.09 -19.22 -10.54
N LYS A 9 23.92 -19.79 -10.84
CA LYS A 9 22.64 -19.33 -10.32
C LYS A 9 22.74 -19.29 -8.79
N GLN A 10 22.59 -18.11 -8.20
CA GLN A 10 22.24 -17.97 -6.79
C GLN A 10 20.95 -18.79 -6.58
N LYS A 11 21.05 -19.87 -5.80
CA LYS A 11 19.87 -20.60 -5.32
C LYS A 11 19.20 -19.71 -4.29
N SER A 12 18.17 -18.99 -4.73
CA SER A 12 17.37 -18.06 -3.94
C SER A 12 16.33 -18.80 -3.09
N ALA A 13 15.84 -18.12 -2.05
CA ALA A 13 14.90 -18.59 -1.02
C ALA A 13 13.65 -19.37 -1.51
N LEU A 14 13.31 -19.31 -2.81
CA LEU A 14 12.23 -20.12 -3.40
C LEU A 14 12.45 -21.64 -3.26
N GLY A 15 13.71 -22.11 -3.17
CA GLY A 15 14.00 -23.54 -3.00
C GLY A 15 13.65 -24.09 -1.61
N ASP A 16 13.62 -23.23 -0.59
CA ASP A 16 13.30 -23.63 0.78
C ASP A 16 11.78 -23.72 0.99
N ASP A 17 11.00 -22.81 0.41
CA ASP A 17 9.53 -22.85 0.48
C ASP A 17 8.94 -24.07 -0.24
N GLU A 18 9.48 -24.45 -1.40
CA GLU A 18 9.09 -25.70 -2.08
C GLU A 18 9.40 -26.93 -1.22
N ASN A 19 10.54 -26.91 -0.51
CA ASN A 19 10.94 -27.98 0.38
C ASN A 19 10.02 -28.07 1.61
N ILE A 20 9.68 -26.93 2.21
CA ILE A 20 8.75 -26.82 3.36
C ILE A 20 7.34 -27.31 2.95
N LEU A 21 6.84 -26.87 1.80
CA LEU A 21 5.53 -27.30 1.30
C LEU A 21 5.53 -28.81 1.02
N SER A 22 6.60 -29.35 0.44
CA SER A 22 6.72 -30.78 0.18
C SER A 22 6.72 -31.61 1.47
N LEU A 23 7.38 -31.12 2.53
CA LEU A 23 7.38 -31.72 3.85
C LEU A 23 5.97 -31.73 4.46
N TYR A 24 5.30 -30.58 4.43
CA TYR A 24 3.91 -30.44 4.90
C TYR A 24 2.97 -31.43 4.18
N LEU A 25 3.04 -31.49 2.84
CA LEU A 25 2.22 -32.41 2.04
C LEU A 25 2.50 -33.88 2.38
N LYS A 26 3.74 -34.23 2.72
CA LYS A 26 4.12 -35.58 3.15
C LYS A 26 3.56 -35.90 4.53
N GLU A 27 3.55 -34.94 5.46
CA GLU A 27 3.01 -35.12 6.81
C GLU A 27 1.50 -35.32 6.81
N ILE A 28 0.74 -34.47 6.09
CA ILE A 28 -0.72 -34.58 6.05
C ILE A 28 -1.20 -35.89 5.39
N ASN A 29 -0.38 -36.49 4.50
CA ASN A 29 -0.71 -37.77 3.88
C ASN A 29 -0.55 -38.97 4.83
N LYS A 30 0.22 -38.84 5.93
CA LYS A 30 0.33 -39.88 6.96
C LYS A 30 -0.89 -39.93 7.89
N ILE A 31 -1.70 -38.87 7.90
CA ILE A 31 -2.86 -38.76 8.78
C ILE A 31 -3.99 -39.64 8.21
N PRO A 32 -4.56 -40.56 9.01
CA PRO A 32 -5.64 -41.42 8.55
C PRO A 32 -6.91 -40.59 8.29
N LEU A 33 -7.67 -40.99 7.28
CA LEU A 33 -9.01 -40.46 7.00
C LEU A 33 -9.97 -41.02 8.04
N LEU A 34 -10.84 -40.17 8.58
CA LEU A 34 -11.87 -40.59 9.50
C LEU A 34 -13.03 -41.25 8.75
N THR A 35 -13.61 -42.27 9.36
CA THR A 35 -14.92 -42.80 8.96
C THR A 35 -16.04 -41.84 9.35
N ARG A 36 -17.24 -42.02 8.78
CA ARG A 36 -18.39 -41.17 9.09
C ARG A 36 -18.80 -41.23 10.57
N GLU A 37 -18.70 -42.41 11.18
CA GLU A 37 -19.02 -42.59 12.60
C GLU A 37 -18.02 -41.86 13.50
N GLU A 38 -16.73 -41.95 13.17
CA GLU A 38 -15.67 -41.24 13.88
C GLU A 38 -15.78 -39.73 13.70
N GLU A 39 -16.07 -39.26 12.48
CA GLU A 39 -16.31 -37.83 12.19
C GLU A 39 -17.43 -37.27 13.08
N ASN A 40 -18.56 -38.00 13.19
CA ASN A 40 -19.67 -37.60 14.06
C ASN A 40 -19.28 -37.61 15.54
N ARG A 41 -18.51 -38.61 16.00
CA ARG A 41 -18.04 -38.69 17.39
C ARG A 41 -17.14 -37.50 17.72
N TYR A 42 -16.09 -37.27 16.94
CA TYR A 42 -15.17 -36.16 17.16
C TYR A 42 -15.85 -34.81 17.01
N ALA A 43 -16.83 -34.66 16.12
CA ALA A 43 -17.55 -33.41 15.99
C ALA A 43 -18.44 -33.10 17.20
N ARG A 44 -19.07 -34.12 17.83
CA ARG A 44 -19.81 -33.94 19.09
C ARG A 44 -18.88 -33.59 20.25
N GLU A 45 -17.75 -34.30 20.36
CA GLU A 45 -16.73 -34.02 21.38
C GLU A 45 -16.13 -32.61 21.21
N ALA A 46 -15.86 -32.20 19.96
CA ALA A 46 -15.42 -30.85 19.64
C ALA A 46 -16.45 -29.78 20.02
N ALA A 47 -17.74 -30.04 19.80
CA ALA A 47 -18.83 -29.13 20.21
C ALA A 47 -18.92 -28.98 21.74
N THR A 48 -18.54 -30.01 22.51
CA THR A 48 -18.43 -29.95 23.98
C THR A 48 -17.16 -29.25 24.49
N GLY A 49 -16.27 -28.82 23.60
CA GLY A 49 -15.04 -28.10 23.92
C GLY A 49 -13.76 -28.95 24.00
N ASP A 50 -13.81 -30.23 23.59
CA ASP A 50 -12.60 -31.06 23.56
C ASP A 50 -11.64 -30.60 22.44
N SER A 51 -10.49 -30.08 22.86
CA SER A 51 -9.43 -29.61 21.97
C SER A 51 -8.77 -30.75 21.18
N ASN A 52 -8.71 -31.96 21.74
CA ASN A 52 -8.12 -33.11 21.03
C ASN A 52 -9.02 -33.57 19.89
N ALA A 53 -10.32 -33.68 20.15
CA ALA A 53 -11.32 -33.99 19.13
C ALA A 53 -11.33 -32.94 18.00
N LYS A 54 -11.31 -31.64 18.35
CA LYS A 54 -11.19 -30.54 17.38
C LYS A 54 -9.93 -30.68 16.53
N ASN A 55 -8.77 -30.89 17.15
CA ASN A 55 -7.50 -31.05 16.43
C ASN A 55 -7.50 -32.27 15.51
N MET A 56 -8.08 -33.39 15.95
CA MET A 56 -8.19 -34.60 15.13
C MET A 56 -9.08 -34.37 13.90
N LEU A 57 -10.21 -33.67 14.08
CA LEU A 57 -11.13 -33.31 13.01
C LEU A 57 -10.50 -32.32 12.00
N ILE A 58 -9.69 -31.37 12.46
CA ILE A 58 -8.90 -30.48 11.57
C ILE A 58 -7.91 -31.31 10.76
N LYS A 59 -7.07 -32.09 11.45
CA LYS A 59 -5.95 -32.84 10.88
C LYS A 59 -6.38 -33.82 9.79
N SER A 60 -7.47 -34.55 10.03
CA SER A 60 -8.01 -35.52 9.06
C SER A 60 -8.51 -34.86 7.77
N ASN A 61 -8.88 -33.57 7.82
CA ASN A 61 -9.44 -32.82 6.70
C ASN A 61 -8.44 -31.88 6.01
N LEU A 62 -7.18 -31.79 6.45
CA LEU A 62 -6.16 -30.93 5.83
C LEU A 62 -5.93 -31.24 4.34
N ARG A 63 -6.02 -32.52 3.96
CA ARG A 63 -5.89 -32.95 2.55
C ARG A 63 -6.99 -32.35 1.67
N PHE A 64 -8.20 -32.19 2.21
CA PHE A 64 -9.31 -31.55 1.51
C PHE A 64 -9.05 -30.06 1.31
N VAL A 65 -8.53 -29.36 2.33
CA VAL A 65 -8.16 -27.93 2.22
C VAL A 65 -7.17 -27.72 1.08
N VAL A 66 -6.14 -28.56 0.99
CA VAL A 66 -5.15 -28.49 -0.11
C VAL A 66 -5.82 -28.64 -1.48
N ASN A 67 -6.77 -29.55 -1.64
CA ASN A 67 -7.50 -29.75 -2.89
C ASN A 67 -8.34 -28.51 -3.27
N VAL A 68 -8.96 -27.85 -2.27
CA VAL A 68 -9.70 -26.61 -2.51
C VAL A 68 -8.74 -25.46 -2.86
N ALA A 69 -7.64 -25.30 -2.13
CA ALA A 69 -6.65 -24.24 -2.34
C ALA A 69 -5.97 -24.31 -3.71
N LYS A 70 -5.71 -25.52 -4.24
CA LYS A 70 -5.14 -25.71 -5.58
C LYS A 70 -5.94 -25.04 -6.70
N LYS A 71 -7.26 -24.89 -6.53
CA LYS A 71 -8.12 -24.22 -7.52
C LYS A 71 -7.92 -22.71 -7.61
N TYR A 72 -7.30 -22.11 -6.59
CA TYR A 72 -7.05 -20.68 -6.48
C TYR A 72 -5.56 -20.32 -6.66
N GLN A 73 -4.76 -21.25 -7.19
CA GLN A 73 -3.37 -20.96 -7.54
C GLN A 73 -3.28 -19.86 -8.61
N ASN A 74 -2.14 -19.16 -8.62
CA ASN A 74 -1.82 -18.09 -9.57
C ASN A 74 -2.73 -16.85 -9.46
N GLN A 75 -3.38 -16.64 -8.31
CA GLN A 75 -4.17 -15.42 -8.00
C GLN A 75 -3.40 -14.41 -7.14
N GLY A 76 -2.07 -14.38 -7.24
CA GLY A 76 -1.20 -13.44 -6.52
C GLY A 76 -0.80 -13.84 -5.10
N LEU A 77 -1.19 -15.03 -4.62
CA LEU A 77 -0.69 -15.60 -3.37
C LEU A 77 -0.05 -16.98 -3.61
N PRO A 78 1.04 -17.32 -2.89
CA PRO A 78 1.66 -18.63 -2.99
C PRO A 78 0.72 -19.71 -2.42
N LEU A 79 0.87 -20.95 -2.89
CA LEU A 79 0.00 -22.06 -2.47
C LEU A 79 0.06 -22.32 -0.96
N SER A 80 1.23 -22.16 -0.33
CA SER A 80 1.41 -22.29 1.12
C SER A 80 0.50 -21.34 1.91
N ASP A 81 0.39 -20.08 1.46
CA ASP A 81 -0.46 -19.08 2.09
C ASP A 81 -1.94 -19.39 1.88
N LEU A 82 -2.32 -19.80 0.67
CA LEU A 82 -3.69 -20.22 0.37
C LEU A 82 -4.12 -21.42 1.24
N ILE A 83 -3.22 -22.40 1.44
CA ILE A 83 -3.48 -23.54 2.33
C ILE A 83 -3.63 -23.07 3.77
N SER A 84 -2.76 -22.18 4.24
CA SER A 84 -2.79 -21.66 5.61
C SER A 84 -4.09 -20.91 5.91
N GLU A 85 -4.55 -20.08 4.99
CA GLU A 85 -5.83 -19.36 5.09
C GLU A 85 -7.02 -20.32 4.99
N GLY A 86 -6.93 -21.33 4.14
CA GLY A 86 -7.92 -22.41 4.08
C GLY A 86 -8.01 -23.20 5.39
N ASN A 87 -6.89 -23.43 6.08
CA ASN A 87 -6.84 -24.06 7.39
C ASN A 87 -7.48 -23.17 8.46
N ILE A 88 -7.36 -21.84 8.36
CA ILE A 88 -8.13 -20.92 9.22
C ILE A 88 -9.62 -21.06 8.94
N GLY A 89 -10.01 -21.17 7.66
CA GLY A 89 -11.38 -21.44 7.24
C GLY A 89 -11.96 -22.73 7.84
N ILE A 90 -11.19 -23.83 7.85
CA ILE A 90 -11.68 -25.09 8.42
C ILE A 90 -11.82 -25.03 9.94
N MET A 91 -10.93 -24.32 10.64
CA MET A 91 -11.04 -24.11 12.10
C MET A 91 -12.34 -23.37 12.45
N ASN A 92 -12.67 -22.31 11.70
CA ASN A 92 -13.91 -21.56 11.87
C ASN A 92 -15.15 -22.39 11.53
N ALA A 93 -15.05 -23.31 10.57
CA ALA A 93 -16.14 -24.21 10.21
C ALA A 93 -16.48 -25.15 11.35
N ILE A 94 -15.47 -25.70 12.05
CA ILE A 94 -15.70 -26.66 13.15
C ILE A 94 -16.44 -25.98 14.29
N ASP A 95 -16.10 -24.74 14.61
CA ASP A 95 -16.74 -23.98 15.71
C ASP A 95 -18.23 -23.70 15.48
N ARG A 96 -18.72 -23.86 14.25
CA ARG A 96 -20.11 -23.59 13.86
C ARG A 96 -20.82 -24.81 13.27
N TYR A 97 -20.14 -25.95 13.22
CA TYR A 97 -20.68 -27.17 12.65
C TYR A 97 -21.62 -27.85 13.64
N ASP A 98 -22.75 -28.33 13.12
CA ASP A 98 -23.78 -29.01 13.89
C ASP A 98 -23.99 -30.41 13.30
N VAL A 99 -23.65 -31.42 14.10
CA VAL A 99 -23.69 -32.84 13.72
C VAL A 99 -25.12 -33.34 13.57
N ASP A 100 -26.07 -32.76 14.31
CA ASP A 100 -27.45 -33.25 14.37
C ASP A 100 -28.22 -32.94 13.08
N LYS A 101 -27.67 -32.07 12.22
CA LYS A 101 -28.20 -31.79 10.88
C LYS A 101 -27.95 -32.90 9.87
N GLY A 102 -27.10 -33.90 10.18
CA GLY A 102 -26.95 -35.13 9.40
C GLY A 102 -26.19 -35.01 8.07
N TYR A 103 -25.65 -33.84 7.72
CA TYR A 103 -24.79 -33.65 6.55
C TYR A 103 -23.33 -33.98 6.88
N HIS A 104 -22.49 -34.20 5.86
CA HIS A 104 -21.05 -34.38 6.06
C HIS A 104 -20.37 -33.06 6.45
N PHE A 105 -19.38 -33.11 7.33
CA PHE A 105 -18.64 -31.92 7.75
C PHE A 105 -17.99 -31.20 6.56
N ILE A 106 -17.40 -31.95 5.63
CA ILE A 106 -16.78 -31.41 4.41
C ILE A 106 -17.77 -30.58 3.58
N SER A 107 -19.04 -31.01 3.49
CA SER A 107 -20.09 -30.27 2.76
C SER A 107 -20.37 -28.90 3.35
N TYR A 108 -20.23 -28.76 4.67
CA TYR A 108 -20.35 -27.48 5.37
C TYR A 108 -19.05 -26.67 5.28
N ALA A 109 -17.91 -27.32 5.53
CA ALA A 109 -16.60 -26.68 5.62
C ALA A 109 -16.13 -26.07 4.29
N VAL A 110 -16.54 -26.60 3.15
CA VAL A 110 -16.10 -26.09 1.83
C VAL A 110 -16.42 -24.60 1.64
N TRP A 111 -17.54 -24.12 2.18
CA TRP A 111 -17.93 -22.71 2.09
C TRP A 111 -17.01 -21.81 2.93
N TRP A 112 -16.69 -22.23 4.15
CA TRP A 112 -15.76 -21.53 5.04
C TRP A 112 -14.34 -21.51 4.51
N ILE A 113 -13.86 -22.62 3.96
CA ILE A 113 -12.55 -22.72 3.33
C ILE A 113 -12.48 -21.76 2.13
N ARG A 114 -13.48 -21.79 1.24
CA ARG A 114 -13.53 -20.88 0.08
C ARG A 114 -13.59 -19.42 0.50
N GLN A 115 -14.42 -19.09 1.49
CA GLN A 115 -14.58 -17.72 1.97
C GLN A 115 -13.29 -17.18 2.59
N ALA A 116 -12.59 -17.99 3.37
CA ALA A 116 -11.30 -17.60 3.95
C ALA A 116 -10.24 -17.38 2.86
N ILE A 117 -10.12 -18.30 1.91
CA ILE A 117 -9.17 -18.20 0.79
C ILE A 117 -9.47 -16.96 -0.06
N LEU A 118 -10.72 -16.76 -0.49
CA LEU A 118 -11.10 -15.59 -1.30
C LEU A 118 -10.86 -14.28 -0.55
N LYS A 119 -11.19 -14.23 0.74
CA LYS A 119 -10.91 -13.06 1.58
C LYS A 119 -9.40 -12.77 1.62
N ALA A 120 -8.57 -13.79 1.84
CA ALA A 120 -7.12 -13.63 1.86
C ALA A 120 -6.58 -13.14 0.52
N ILE A 121 -7.07 -13.68 -0.60
CA ILE A 121 -6.70 -13.22 -1.94
C ILE A 121 -7.05 -11.75 -2.12
N CYS A 122 -8.27 -11.32 -1.82
CA CYS A 122 -8.65 -9.91 -1.92
C CYS A 122 -7.82 -8.98 -1.02
N GLU A 123 -7.42 -9.45 0.17
CA GLU A 123 -6.75 -8.62 1.17
C GLU A 123 -5.21 -8.60 1.09
N LYS A 124 -4.60 -9.68 0.60
CA LYS A 124 -3.14 -9.93 0.68
C LYS A 124 -2.47 -10.13 -0.68
N SER A 125 -3.20 -10.38 -1.77
CA SER A 125 -2.59 -10.64 -3.10
C SER A 125 -1.89 -9.43 -3.72
N ARG A 126 -2.27 -8.21 -3.32
CA ARG A 126 -1.76 -6.96 -3.90
C ARG A 126 -0.83 -6.28 -2.91
N MET A 127 0.27 -5.71 -3.42
CA MET A 127 1.19 -4.89 -2.61
C MET A 127 0.47 -3.65 -2.04
N ILE A 128 -0.39 -3.01 -2.84
CA ILE A 128 -1.26 -1.93 -2.39
C ILE A 128 -2.63 -2.52 -2.10
N ARG A 129 -3.00 -2.55 -0.81
CA ARG A 129 -4.26 -3.12 -0.36
C ARG A 129 -5.45 -2.31 -0.87
N LEU A 130 -6.43 -3.02 -1.42
CA LEU A 130 -7.71 -2.45 -1.86
C LEU A 130 -8.85 -2.90 -0.92
N PRO A 131 -9.82 -2.03 -0.58
CA PRO A 131 -11.00 -2.44 0.16
C PRO A 131 -11.81 -3.53 -0.58
N LEU A 132 -12.49 -4.38 0.17
CA LEU A 132 -13.22 -5.55 -0.38
C LEU A 132 -14.25 -5.16 -1.46
N ASN A 133 -14.98 -4.06 -1.26
CA ASN A 133 -15.98 -3.58 -2.22
C ASN A 133 -15.34 -3.28 -3.58
N ARG A 134 -14.20 -2.58 -3.58
CA ARG A 134 -13.47 -2.20 -4.79
C ARG A 134 -12.80 -3.41 -5.46
N ALA A 135 -12.32 -4.37 -4.67
CA ALA A 135 -11.81 -5.63 -5.20
C ALA A 135 -12.90 -6.46 -5.88
N ASN A 136 -14.11 -6.51 -5.31
CA ASN A 136 -15.26 -7.20 -5.92
C ASN A 136 -15.71 -6.53 -7.22
N GLU A 137 -15.76 -5.20 -7.25
CA GLU A 137 -16.05 -4.41 -8.46
C GLU A 137 -15.04 -4.74 -9.57
N LEU A 138 -13.74 -4.82 -9.25
CA LEU A 138 -12.68 -5.19 -10.19
C LEU A 138 -12.87 -6.60 -10.77
N VAL A 139 -13.25 -7.58 -9.94
CA VAL A 139 -13.55 -8.94 -10.40
C VAL A 139 -14.77 -8.96 -11.35
N GLN A 140 -15.78 -8.13 -11.09
CA GLN A 140 -16.94 -8.00 -11.98
C GLN A 140 -16.54 -7.37 -13.32
N ILE A 141 -15.71 -6.32 -13.29
CA ILE A 141 -15.15 -5.66 -14.48
C ILE A 141 -14.34 -6.66 -15.31
N GLU A 142 -13.44 -7.45 -14.70
CA GLU A 142 -12.67 -8.48 -15.41
C GLU A 142 -13.55 -9.58 -16.01
N LYS A 143 -14.61 -9.98 -15.30
CA LYS A 143 -15.57 -10.97 -15.80
C LYS A 143 -16.33 -10.43 -17.01
N ALA A 144 -16.85 -9.21 -16.93
CA ALA A 144 -17.53 -8.55 -18.05
C ALA A 144 -16.60 -8.36 -19.24
N ARG A 145 -15.34 -7.95 -19.00
CA ARG A 145 -14.31 -7.82 -20.04
C ARG A 145 -14.06 -9.15 -20.76
N LYS A 146 -13.91 -10.26 -20.03
CA LYS A 146 -13.73 -11.60 -20.62
C LYS A 146 -14.96 -12.07 -21.40
N GLU A 147 -16.15 -11.79 -20.90
CA GLU A 147 -17.40 -12.13 -21.56
C GLU A 147 -17.57 -11.38 -22.89
N LEU A 148 -17.31 -10.07 -22.90
CA LEU A 148 -17.33 -9.26 -24.12
C LEU A 148 -16.25 -9.69 -25.11
N LEU A 149 -15.03 -9.97 -24.65
CA LEU A 149 -13.93 -10.46 -25.49
C LEU A 149 -14.33 -11.76 -26.21
N ASN A 150 -14.99 -12.68 -25.50
CA ASN A 150 -15.47 -13.94 -26.07
C ASN A 150 -16.61 -13.75 -27.08
N GLN A 151 -17.47 -12.74 -26.89
CA GLN A 151 -18.60 -12.46 -27.78
C GLN A 151 -18.18 -11.71 -29.06
N LYS A 152 -17.31 -10.71 -28.93
CA LYS A 152 -16.92 -9.81 -30.03
C LYS A 152 -15.61 -10.19 -30.72
N GLY A 153 -14.72 -10.92 -30.04
CA GLY A 153 -13.38 -11.26 -30.55
C GLY A 153 -12.36 -10.11 -30.48
N ASP A 154 -12.80 -8.88 -30.21
CA ASP A 154 -11.97 -7.67 -30.10
C ASP A 154 -11.98 -7.10 -28.68
N GLU A 155 -11.02 -6.21 -28.38
CA GLU A 155 -10.90 -5.58 -27.06
C GLU A 155 -12.12 -4.66 -26.77
N PRO A 156 -12.87 -4.89 -25.68
CA PRO A 156 -14.09 -4.15 -25.40
C PRO A 156 -13.85 -2.69 -25.02
N ASP A 157 -14.74 -1.81 -25.47
CA ASP A 157 -14.70 -0.40 -25.06
C ASP A 157 -15.10 -0.24 -23.58
N MET A 158 -14.52 0.75 -22.91
CA MET A 158 -14.77 1.01 -21.49
C MET A 158 -16.23 1.34 -21.21
N LYS A 159 -16.92 1.98 -22.16
CA LYS A 159 -18.35 2.28 -22.04
C LYS A 159 -19.20 1.01 -21.97
N GLU A 160 -18.88 0.02 -22.80
CA GLU A 160 -19.63 -1.23 -22.87
C GLU A 160 -19.46 -2.06 -21.59
N ILE A 161 -18.25 -2.05 -21.03
CA ILE A 161 -17.99 -2.68 -19.73
C ILE A 161 -18.79 -1.96 -18.63
N ALA A 162 -18.80 -0.63 -18.64
CA ALA A 162 -19.53 0.18 -17.67
C ALA A 162 -21.05 -0.08 -17.74
N ASP A 163 -21.61 -0.22 -18.94
CA ASP A 163 -23.03 -0.54 -19.17
C ASP A 163 -23.40 -1.93 -18.63
N ILE A 164 -22.55 -2.94 -18.82
CA ILE A 164 -22.79 -4.31 -18.31
C ILE A 164 -22.73 -4.36 -16.79
N VAL A 165 -21.74 -3.69 -16.19
CA VAL A 165 -21.54 -3.70 -14.73
C VAL A 165 -22.44 -2.67 -14.03
N MET A 166 -23.17 -1.84 -14.78
CA MET A 166 -24.01 -0.75 -14.28
C MET A 166 -23.24 0.24 -13.41
N MET A 167 -22.05 0.63 -13.86
CA MET A 167 -21.16 1.58 -13.18
C MET A 167 -20.90 2.79 -14.06
N ASP A 168 -20.45 3.88 -13.44
CA ASP A 168 -20.03 5.05 -14.21
C ASP A 168 -18.71 4.76 -14.98
N LYS A 169 -18.58 5.33 -16.18
CA LYS A 169 -17.40 5.11 -17.03
C LYS A 169 -16.12 5.60 -16.36
N ASP A 170 -16.16 6.76 -15.70
CA ASP A 170 -14.99 7.33 -15.05
C ASP A 170 -14.57 6.46 -13.86
N HIS A 171 -15.55 5.94 -13.11
CA HIS A 171 -15.30 4.99 -12.02
C HIS A 171 -14.64 3.69 -12.52
N VAL A 172 -15.08 3.13 -13.64
CA VAL A 172 -14.46 1.94 -14.24
C VAL A 172 -13.02 2.24 -14.67
N ASN A 173 -12.77 3.41 -15.27
CA ASN A 173 -11.43 3.84 -15.68
C ASN A 173 -10.50 3.99 -14.47
N ASP A 174 -10.98 4.61 -13.40
CA ASP A 174 -10.23 4.76 -12.15
C ASP A 174 -9.87 3.38 -11.57
N LEU A 175 -10.81 2.44 -11.49
CA LEU A 175 -10.52 1.09 -11.00
C LEU A 175 -9.50 0.35 -11.88
N LEU A 176 -9.61 0.46 -13.21
CA LEU A 176 -8.65 -0.13 -14.13
C LEU A 176 -7.26 0.51 -13.99
N SER A 177 -7.19 1.81 -13.74
CA SER A 177 -5.93 2.52 -13.50
C SER A 177 -5.23 2.02 -12.23
N ILE A 178 -5.99 1.77 -11.16
CA ILE A 178 -5.50 1.22 -9.88
C ILE A 178 -5.11 -0.25 -10.04
N SER A 179 -5.76 -0.98 -10.94
CA SER A 179 -5.52 -2.41 -11.14
C SER A 179 -4.18 -2.76 -11.80
N ARG A 180 -3.48 -1.76 -12.35
CA ARG A 180 -2.23 -1.92 -13.11
C ARG A 180 -1.17 -2.65 -12.28
N GLU A 181 -0.45 -3.55 -12.95
CA GLU A 181 0.67 -4.27 -12.34
C GLU A 181 1.80 -3.30 -11.98
N LEU A 182 2.33 -3.45 -10.77
CA LEU A 182 3.46 -2.67 -10.30
C LEU A 182 4.75 -3.24 -10.91
N VAL A 183 5.62 -2.36 -11.36
CA VAL A 183 6.94 -2.71 -11.91
C VAL A 183 8.00 -2.44 -10.84
N SER A 184 8.98 -3.33 -10.74
CA SER A 184 10.10 -3.13 -9.82
C SER A 184 11.05 -2.04 -10.33
N LEU A 185 11.54 -1.20 -9.44
CA LEU A 185 12.59 -0.22 -9.79
C LEU A 185 13.92 -0.90 -10.10
N ASP A 186 14.14 -2.11 -9.58
CA ASP A 186 15.33 -2.91 -9.86
C ASP A 186 15.25 -3.66 -11.19
N THR A 187 14.14 -3.52 -11.93
CA THR A 187 14.01 -4.15 -13.25
C THR A 187 15.05 -3.53 -14.20
N PRO A 188 15.97 -4.33 -14.78
CA PRO A 188 16.97 -3.83 -15.71
C PRO A 188 16.30 -3.34 -16.99
N VAL A 189 16.72 -2.17 -17.51
CA VAL A 189 16.14 -1.59 -18.72
C VAL A 189 16.62 -2.31 -19.98
N TYR A 190 17.86 -2.81 -19.97
CA TYR A 190 18.47 -3.55 -21.08
C TYR A 190 18.94 -4.94 -20.64
N SER A 191 19.09 -5.87 -21.59
CA SER A 191 19.52 -7.25 -21.32
C SER A 191 21.03 -7.42 -21.11
N GLU A 192 21.81 -6.34 -21.15
CA GLU A 192 23.26 -6.37 -20.94
C GLU A 192 23.62 -6.51 -19.46
N LYS A 193 24.81 -7.03 -19.17
CA LYS A 193 25.21 -7.47 -17.82
C LYS A 193 25.44 -6.36 -16.79
N ASP A 194 25.43 -5.10 -17.21
CA ASP A 194 25.57 -3.92 -16.36
C ASP A 194 24.55 -2.84 -16.76
N SER A 195 23.34 -3.26 -17.17
CA SER A 195 22.30 -2.31 -17.56
C SER A 195 21.76 -1.56 -16.35
N SER A 196 21.54 -0.26 -16.53
CA SER A 196 20.87 0.58 -15.54
C SER A 196 19.51 0.01 -15.17
N SER A 197 19.21 0.09 -13.88
CA SER A 197 17.90 -0.23 -13.34
C SER A 197 16.87 0.86 -13.73
N LEU A 198 15.59 0.51 -13.76
CA LEU A 198 14.52 1.49 -14.01
C LEU A 198 14.56 2.65 -13.00
N GLY A 199 14.93 2.36 -11.75
CA GLY A 199 15.04 3.34 -10.68
C GLY A 199 16.05 4.45 -10.94
N GLU A 200 17.13 4.18 -11.67
CA GLU A 200 18.15 5.19 -12.02
C GLU A 200 17.63 6.27 -12.98
N PHE A 201 16.52 6.03 -13.68
CA PHE A 201 15.91 6.98 -14.60
C PHE A 201 14.83 7.85 -13.96
N ILE A 202 14.51 7.61 -12.67
CA ILE A 202 13.48 8.38 -11.98
C ILE A 202 14.11 9.65 -11.41
N GLU A 203 13.62 10.79 -11.89
CA GLU A 203 14.00 12.10 -11.36
C GLU A 203 13.55 12.25 -9.90
N ASP A 204 14.49 12.61 -9.02
CA ASP A 204 14.18 13.01 -7.64
C ASP A 204 13.71 14.46 -7.59
N LYS A 205 12.40 14.66 -7.52
CA LYS A 205 11.78 15.99 -7.39
C LYS A 205 12.01 16.65 -6.04
N GLY A 206 12.47 15.90 -5.03
CA GLY A 206 12.83 16.42 -3.72
C GLY A 206 14.25 16.98 -3.66
N TYR A 207 15.09 16.66 -4.65
CA TYR A 207 16.45 17.15 -4.72
C TYR A 207 16.46 18.64 -5.02
N LYS A 208 16.94 19.43 -4.05
CA LYS A 208 17.28 20.84 -4.27
C LYS A 208 18.68 20.94 -4.84
N MET A 209 18.87 21.72 -5.91
CA MET A 209 20.21 21.93 -6.43
C MET A 209 21.06 22.69 -5.39
N PRO A 210 22.36 22.37 -5.24
CA PRO A 210 23.24 23.10 -4.33
C PRO A 210 23.29 24.60 -4.60
N LEU A 211 23.15 24.99 -5.88
CA LEU A 211 23.06 26.39 -6.28
C LEU A 211 21.81 27.05 -5.67
N ASP A 212 20.65 26.42 -5.79
CA ASP A 212 19.39 26.95 -5.22
C ASP A 212 19.49 27.08 -3.70
N GLU A 213 20.10 26.10 -3.03
CA GLU A 213 20.32 26.16 -1.58
C GLU A 213 21.28 27.30 -1.18
N ILE A 214 22.32 27.57 -1.97
CA ILE A 214 23.22 28.71 -1.75
C ILE A 214 22.47 30.03 -1.99
N VAL A 215 21.64 30.12 -3.03
CA VAL A 215 20.82 31.33 -3.27
C VAL A 215 19.83 31.56 -2.14
N GLU A 216 19.15 30.52 -1.64
CA GLU A 216 18.25 30.62 -0.48
C GLU A 216 19.00 31.10 0.78
N ARG A 217 20.20 30.57 1.05
CA ARG A 217 21.03 30.99 2.20
C ARG A 217 21.56 32.41 2.05
N SER A 218 22.07 32.79 0.87
CA SER A 218 22.53 34.14 0.61
C SER A 218 21.38 35.15 0.74
N LEU A 219 20.19 34.81 0.24
CA LEU A 219 18.98 35.61 0.44
C LEU A 219 18.66 35.79 1.93
N GLN A 220 18.77 34.72 2.72
CA GLN A 220 18.55 34.79 4.16
C GLN A 220 19.58 35.70 4.85
N ASP A 221 20.85 35.59 4.49
CA ASP A 221 21.93 36.42 5.03
C ASP A 221 21.75 37.89 4.66
N ASP A 222 21.39 38.20 3.41
CA ASP A 222 21.13 39.55 2.95
C ASP A 222 19.88 40.16 3.62
N ILE A 223 18.81 39.37 3.80
CA ILE A 223 17.63 39.79 4.59
C ILE A 223 18.06 40.13 6.01
N ASN A 224 18.87 39.27 6.64
CA ASN A 224 19.38 39.51 7.99
C ASN A 224 20.22 40.77 8.07
N GLN A 225 21.13 40.97 7.12
CA GLN A 225 21.94 42.19 7.02
C GLN A 225 21.06 43.44 6.92
N VAL A 226 20.03 43.42 6.07
CA VAL A 226 19.10 44.53 5.93
C VAL A 226 18.26 44.74 7.21
N LEU A 227 17.84 43.68 7.90
CA LEU A 227 17.11 43.76 9.18
C LEU A 227 17.96 44.36 10.29
N THR A 228 19.29 44.12 10.34
CA THR A 228 20.18 44.76 11.33
C THR A 228 20.23 46.29 11.22
N SER A 229 19.89 46.84 10.06
CA SER A 229 19.84 48.29 9.84
C SER A 229 18.58 48.97 10.42
N LEU A 230 17.60 48.16 10.87
CA LEU A 230 16.41 48.63 11.58
C LEU A 230 16.68 48.67 13.08
N SER A 231 15.82 49.38 13.82
CA SER A 231 15.88 49.26 15.29
C SER A 231 15.46 47.85 15.73
N LYS A 232 16.01 47.35 16.84
CA LYS A 232 15.69 46.00 17.38
C LYS A 232 14.18 45.71 17.40
N LYS A 233 13.38 46.68 17.87
CA LYS A 233 11.91 46.57 17.91
C LYS A 233 11.28 46.48 16.53
N GLU A 234 11.78 47.24 15.54
CA GLU A 234 11.27 47.20 14.17
C GLU A 234 11.62 45.87 13.49
N ALA A 235 12.87 45.38 13.65
CA ALA A 235 13.32 44.10 13.13
C ALA A 235 12.50 42.94 13.73
N ASP A 236 12.35 42.89 15.05
CA ASP A 236 11.58 41.83 15.72
C ASP A 236 10.12 41.79 15.26
N ILE A 237 9.46 42.94 15.11
CA ILE A 237 8.08 43.01 14.61
C ILE A 237 7.97 42.47 13.19
N ILE A 238 8.92 42.78 12.31
CA ILE A 238 8.95 42.28 10.94
C ILE A 238 9.20 40.77 10.91
N GLU A 239 10.12 40.26 11.73
CA GLU A 239 10.39 38.82 11.80
C GLU A 239 9.17 38.04 12.31
N TYR A 240 8.47 38.51 13.35
CA TYR A 240 7.21 37.88 13.80
C TYR A 240 6.09 38.03 12.78
N ARG A 241 6.04 39.13 12.03
CA ARG A 241 4.98 39.37 11.04
C ARG A 241 5.08 38.40 9.86
N PHE A 242 6.28 38.22 9.33
CA PHE A 242 6.54 37.39 8.15
C PHE A 242 7.04 35.98 8.46
N GLY A 243 7.30 35.68 9.74
CA GLY A 243 7.81 34.38 10.16
C GLY A 243 9.25 34.12 9.73
N LEU A 244 10.11 35.13 9.83
CA LEU A 244 11.52 35.04 9.46
C LEU A 244 12.35 34.47 10.62
N ASN A 245 13.53 33.91 10.32
CA ASN A 245 14.49 33.41 11.31
C ASN A 245 13.89 32.38 12.30
N GLY A 246 13.00 31.51 11.81
CA GLY A 246 12.35 30.47 12.61
C GLY A 246 11.24 30.99 13.54
N LYS A 247 10.85 32.27 13.44
CA LYS A 247 9.68 32.79 14.14
C LYS A 247 8.39 32.36 13.43
N LYS A 248 7.33 32.15 14.19
CA LYS A 248 6.00 31.88 13.63
C LYS A 248 5.40 33.19 13.12
N SER A 249 4.75 33.14 11.95
CA SER A 249 3.98 34.28 11.45
C SER A 249 2.81 34.60 12.40
N MET A 250 2.74 35.87 12.81
CA MET A 250 1.74 36.38 13.76
C MET A 250 0.93 37.53 13.16
N SER A 251 -0.30 37.66 13.65
CA SER A 251 -1.17 38.79 13.34
C SER A 251 -0.73 40.06 14.09
N LEU A 252 -1.08 41.23 13.56
CA LEU A 252 -0.80 42.52 14.21
C LEU A 252 -1.38 42.63 15.63
N LYS A 253 -2.45 41.88 15.92
CA LYS A 253 -3.06 41.84 17.25
C LYS A 253 -2.20 41.02 18.22
N GLU A 254 -1.80 39.81 17.82
CA GLU A 254 -0.94 38.93 18.64
C GLU A 254 0.42 39.58 18.93
N ILE A 255 1.02 40.24 17.95
CA ILE A 255 2.26 41.02 18.15
C ILE A 255 2.00 42.20 19.11
N GLY A 256 0.85 42.85 19.00
CA GLY A 256 0.46 43.94 19.91
C GLY A 256 0.34 43.47 21.35
N ASP A 257 -0.31 42.32 21.58
CA ASP A 257 -0.47 41.71 22.89
C ASP A 257 0.90 41.35 23.51
N GLN A 258 1.85 40.83 22.71
CA GLN A 258 3.21 40.50 23.18
C GLN A 258 4.03 41.73 23.56
N TYR A 259 3.88 42.84 22.83
CA TYR A 259 4.63 44.09 23.07
C TYR A 259 3.91 45.10 23.97
N ASN A 260 2.73 44.75 24.50
CA ASN A 260 1.84 45.67 25.22
C ASN A 260 1.55 46.96 24.44
N LEU A 261 1.31 46.82 23.14
CA LEU A 261 1.00 47.91 22.21
C LEU A 261 -0.34 47.67 21.52
N THR A 262 -1.03 48.73 21.14
CA THR A 262 -2.25 48.60 20.35
C THR A 262 -1.93 48.06 18.95
N LYS A 263 -2.88 47.32 18.36
CA LYS A 263 -2.79 46.83 16.96
C LYS A 263 -2.39 47.94 15.98
N GLU A 264 -2.99 49.12 16.13
CA GLU A 264 -2.71 50.28 15.27
C GLU A 264 -1.27 50.79 15.46
N ARG A 265 -0.74 50.72 16.68
CA ARG A 265 0.65 51.08 16.94
C ARG A 265 1.64 50.12 16.27
N ILE A 266 1.40 48.82 16.31
CA ILE A 266 2.22 47.83 15.59
C ILE A 266 2.15 48.07 14.07
N ARG A 267 0.96 48.33 13.52
CA ARG A 267 0.77 48.67 12.10
C ARG A 267 1.57 49.91 11.67
N GLN A 268 1.62 50.94 12.52
CA GLN A 268 2.43 52.13 12.26
C GLN A 268 3.93 51.82 12.24
N ILE A 269 4.41 50.98 13.17
CA ILE A 269 5.82 50.55 13.23
C ILE A 269 6.17 49.70 12.02
N GLU A 270 5.32 48.73 11.64
CA GLU A 270 5.47 47.92 10.42
C GLU A 270 5.57 48.79 9.17
N LYS A 271 4.63 49.72 8.98
CA LYS A 271 4.64 50.64 7.82
C LYS A 271 5.90 51.50 7.79
N LYS A 272 6.38 51.95 8.95
CA LYS A 272 7.62 52.74 9.05
C LYS A 272 8.86 51.90 8.75
N ALA A 273 8.91 50.66 9.24
CA ALA A 273 9.99 49.72 8.96
C ALA A 273 10.03 49.37 7.47
N LEU A 274 8.90 49.03 6.85
CA LEU A 274 8.80 48.76 5.41
C LEU A 274 9.24 49.98 4.57
N LYS A 275 8.82 51.19 4.94
CA LYS A 275 9.26 52.41 4.25
C LYS A 275 10.78 52.64 4.36
N ARG A 276 11.39 52.24 5.48
CA ARG A 276 12.85 52.27 5.66
C ARG A 276 13.55 51.20 4.84
N LEU A 277 12.97 50.01 4.72
CA LEU A 277 13.48 48.92 3.89
C LEU A 277 13.44 49.26 2.39
N GLN A 278 12.43 50.03 1.94
CA GLN A 278 12.29 50.53 0.57
C GLN A 278 13.34 51.58 0.16
N HIS A 279 14.22 52.02 1.07
CA HIS A 279 15.26 52.97 0.71
C HIS A 279 16.24 52.33 -0.30
N PRO A 280 16.67 53.03 -1.37
CA PRO A 280 17.48 52.44 -2.45
C PRO A 280 18.74 51.73 -1.94
N SER A 281 19.42 52.31 -0.95
CA SER A 281 20.63 51.74 -0.33
C SER A 281 20.42 50.39 0.35
N ARG A 282 19.17 49.99 0.64
CA ARG A 282 18.81 48.71 1.28
C ARG A 282 18.12 47.79 0.29
N SER A 283 17.26 48.34 -0.57
CA SER A 283 16.58 47.61 -1.63
C SER A 283 17.55 46.99 -2.62
N GLN A 284 18.68 47.66 -2.92
CA GLN A 284 19.69 47.17 -3.86
C GLN A 284 20.31 45.83 -3.48
N TYR A 285 20.40 45.51 -2.18
CA TYR A 285 20.90 44.21 -1.69
C TYR A 285 19.94 43.06 -2.00
N LEU A 286 18.64 43.34 -2.08
CA LEU A 286 17.61 42.32 -2.28
C LEU A 286 17.08 42.28 -3.72
N GLU A 287 17.36 43.31 -4.52
CA GLU A 287 16.93 43.46 -5.91
C GLU A 287 17.45 42.32 -6.81
N ALA A 288 18.66 41.83 -6.52
CA ALA A 288 19.30 40.72 -7.23
C ALA A 288 18.53 39.38 -7.15
N TYR A 289 17.67 39.21 -6.14
CA TYR A 289 16.85 38.00 -5.97
C TYR A 289 15.45 38.12 -6.59
N THR A 290 15.10 39.30 -7.08
CA THR A 290 13.78 39.60 -7.68
C THR A 290 13.82 39.82 -9.19
N ALA A 291 15.03 39.92 -9.77
CA ALA A 291 15.28 40.07 -11.19
C ALA A 291 15.38 38.71 -11.89
#